data_AF-W1Y569-F1
#
_entry.id   AF-W1Y569-F1
#
_cell.length_a   1.000
_cell.length_b   1.000
_cell.length_c   1.000
_cell.angle_alpha   90.00
_cell.angle_beta   90.00
_cell.angle_gamma   90.00
#
_symmetry.space_group_name_H-M   'P 1'
#
loop_
_entity.id
_entity.type
_entity.pdbx_description
1 polymer ?
#
loop_
_entity_poly.entity_id
_entity_poly.type
_entity_poly.pdbx_seq_one_letter_code
_entity_poly.pdbx_strand_id
1 'polypeptide(L)'
;ILMPWFIYKIYPPEIKETPEAAAMAQKELDALGPITKAEISVAIIFVLCILLWATAIWTKLHPTVVAMMGVLACVVTGSLTW
;
A
#
# COMPACT_ATOMS: atom_id res chain seq x y z
N ILE A 1 -2.69 13.56 -20.34
CA ILE A 1 -1.95 12.55 -21.14
C ILE A 1 -0.56 13.04 -21.56
N LEU A 2 -0.34 14.32 -21.89
CA LEU A 2 1.00 14.83 -22.25
C LEU A 2 1.98 14.96 -21.06
N MET A 3 1.46 15.22 -19.85
CA MET A 3 2.25 15.47 -18.65
C MET A 3 3.22 14.33 -18.24
N PRO A 4 2.82 13.04 -18.22
CA PRO A 4 3.75 11.95 -17.89
C PRO A 4 4.94 11.86 -18.86
N TRP A 5 4.69 12.03 -20.16
CA TRP A 5 5.74 12.01 -21.19
C TRP A 5 6.72 13.18 -21.04
N PHE A 6 6.20 14.37 -20.72
CA PHE A 6 7.01 15.55 -20.51
C PHE A 6 7.93 15.42 -19.27
N ILE A 7 7.40 14.90 -18.16
CA ILE A 7 8.20 14.64 -16.94
C ILE A 7 9.29 13.62 -17.22
N TYR A 8 8.97 12.54 -17.94
CA TYR A 8 9.96 11.52 -18.32
C TYR A 8 11.10 12.10 -19.18
N LYS A 9 10.83 13.14 -19.96
CA LYS A 9 11.83 13.78 -20.81
C LYS A 9 12.70 14.80 -20.08
N ILE A 10 12.16 15.56 -19.13
CA ILE A 10 12.92 16.56 -18.35
C ILE A 10 13.64 15.91 -17.16
N TYR A 11 13.01 14.95 -16.52
CA TYR A 11 13.55 14.19 -15.40
C TYR A 11 13.60 12.71 -15.78
N PRO A 12 14.46 12.32 -16.74
CA PRO A 12 14.63 10.92 -17.07
C PRO A 12 15.07 10.17 -15.81
N PRO A 13 14.41 9.05 -15.45
CA PRO A 13 14.79 8.29 -14.28
C PRO A 13 16.23 7.81 -14.41
N GLU A 14 16.98 7.91 -13.31
CA GLU A 14 18.40 7.59 -13.23
C GLU A 14 18.68 6.10 -13.48
N ILE A 15 17.72 5.24 -13.12
CA ILE A 15 17.73 3.80 -13.39
C ILE A 15 16.53 3.48 -14.30
N LYS A 16 16.80 3.19 -15.57
CA LYS A 16 15.78 2.87 -16.57
C LYS A 16 15.47 1.39 -16.66
N GLU A 17 16.46 0.56 -16.36
CA GLU A 17 16.33 -0.88 -16.33
C GLU A 17 17.11 -1.42 -15.14
N THR A 18 16.43 -2.20 -14.32
CA THR A 18 17.03 -2.93 -13.20
C THR A 18 16.84 -4.42 -13.52
N PRO A 19 17.65 -5.00 -14.42
CA PRO A 19 17.48 -6.39 -14.86
C PRO A 19 17.55 -7.38 -13.70
N GLU A 20 18.27 -7.01 -12.64
CA GLU A 20 18.41 -7.80 -11.41
C GLU A 20 17.24 -7.59 -10.42
N ALA A 21 16.30 -6.67 -10.66
CA ALA A 21 15.24 -6.36 -9.71
C ALA A 21 14.34 -7.57 -9.40
N ALA A 22 14.04 -8.40 -10.41
CA ALA A 22 13.25 -9.61 -10.19
C ALA A 22 14.00 -10.63 -9.32
N ALA A 23 15.30 -10.84 -9.57
CA ALA A 23 16.13 -11.76 -8.79
C ALA A 23 16.36 -11.24 -7.37
N MET A 24 16.58 -9.93 -7.22
CA MET A 24 16.68 -9.26 -5.92
C MET A 24 15.37 -9.38 -5.14
N ALA A 25 14.22 -9.09 -5.77
CA ALA A 25 12.92 -9.19 -5.12
C ALA A 25 12.64 -10.62 -4.63
N GLN A 26 12.96 -11.64 -5.43
CA GLN A 26 12.80 -13.04 -5.00
C GLN A 26 13.68 -13.36 -3.79
N LYS A 27 14.95 -12.93 -3.79
CA LYS A 27 15.87 -13.12 -2.67
C LYS A 27 15.37 -12.46 -1.39
N GLU A 28 14.87 -11.23 -1.47
CA GLU A 28 14.31 -10.51 -0.32
C GLU A 28 13.00 -11.16 0.16
N LEU A 29 12.13 -11.62 -0.74
CA LEU A 29 10.92 -12.37 -0.38
C LEU A 29 11.25 -13.67 0.36
N ASP A 30 12.25 -14.41 -0.11
CA ASP A 30 12.71 -15.63 0.55
C ASP A 30 13.32 -15.34 1.94
N ALA A 31 13.98 -14.18 2.09
CA ALA A 31 14.55 -13.72 3.37
C ALA A 31 13.49 -13.25 4.37
N LEU A 32 12.38 -12.66 3.91
CA LEU A 32 11.25 -12.23 4.75
C LEU A 32 10.53 -13.44 5.39
N GLY A 33 10.53 -14.58 4.70
CA GLY A 33 9.93 -15.81 5.22
C GLY A 33 8.40 -15.83 5.18
N PRO A 34 7.75 -16.72 5.95
CA PRO A 34 6.30 -16.89 5.88
C PRO A 34 5.55 -15.69 6.45
N ILE A 35 4.43 -15.35 5.81
CA ILE A 35 3.56 -14.25 6.23
C ILE A 35 3.09 -14.46 7.68
N THR A 36 3.28 -13.42 8.48
CA THR A 36 2.87 -13.38 9.88
C THR A 36 1.39 -13.04 10.02
N LYS A 37 0.78 -13.42 11.16
CA LYS A 37 -0.62 -13.09 11.45
C LYS A 37 -0.88 -11.58 11.46
N ALA A 38 0.11 -10.79 11.90
CA ALA A 38 0.01 -9.33 11.92
C ALA A 38 -0.06 -8.74 10.50
N GLU A 39 0.76 -9.24 9.57
CA GLU A 39 0.75 -8.81 8.17
C GLU A 39 -0.59 -9.12 7.50
N ILE A 40 -1.20 -10.28 7.79
CA ILE A 40 -2.54 -10.61 7.29
C ILE A 40 -3.58 -9.64 7.86
N SER A 41 -3.53 -9.34 9.16
CA SER A 41 -4.45 -8.37 9.78
C SER A 41 -4.34 -6.98 9.11
N VAL A 42 -3.12 -6.50 8.85
CA VAL A 42 -2.89 -5.22 8.16
C VAL A 42 -3.44 -5.27 6.74
N ALA A 43 -3.20 -6.35 6.00
CA ALA A 43 -3.72 -6.52 4.64
C ALA A 43 -5.26 -6.51 4.61
N ILE A 44 -5.91 -7.17 5.57
CA ILE A 44 -7.37 -7.16 5.70
C ILE A 44 -7.88 -5.74 5.97
N ILE A 45 -7.27 -5.02 6.91
CA ILE A 45 -7.66 -3.64 7.23
C ILE A 45 -7.50 -2.73 6.02
N PHE A 46 -6.42 -2.91 5.25
CA PHE A 46 -6.18 -2.14 4.03
C PHE A 46 -7.28 -2.37 2.97
N VAL A 47 -7.65 -3.63 2.73
CA VAL A 47 -8.75 -3.97 1.81
C VAL A 47 -10.07 -3.38 2.29
N LEU A 48 -10.37 -3.47 3.59
CA LEU A 48 -11.57 -2.86 4.17
C LEU A 48 -11.59 -1.34 3.97
N CYS A 49 -10.46 -0.65 4.15
CA CYS A 49 -10.34 0.79 3.90
C CYS A 49 -10.64 1.12 2.43
N ILE A 50 -10.13 0.34 1.48
CA ILE A 50 -10.42 0.53 0.05
C ILE A 50 -11.90 0.32 -0.24
N LEU A 51 -12.54 -0.70 0.35
CA LEU A 51 -13.97 -0.96 0.16
C LEU A 51 -14.85 0.15 0.76
N LEU A 52 -14.51 0.61 1.96
CA LEU A 52 -15.17 1.76 2.60
C LEU A 52 -15.00 3.02 1.78
N TRP A 53 -13.83 3.21 1.18
CA TRP A 53 -13.57 4.38 0.36
C TRP A 53 -14.24 4.31 -1.02
N ALA A 54 -14.26 3.14 -1.65
CA ALA A 54 -14.99 2.92 -2.91
C ALA A 54 -16.49 3.14 -2.74
N THR A 55 -17.05 2.78 -1.58
CA THR A 55 -18.45 3.01 -1.23
C THR A 55 -18.72 4.40 -0.66
N ALA A 56 -17.71 5.28 -0.52
CA ALA A 56 -17.85 6.62 0.02
C ALA A 56 -18.83 7.50 -0.77
N ILE A 57 -18.99 7.24 -2.07
CA ILE A 57 -19.97 7.94 -2.93
C ILE A 57 -21.41 7.66 -2.47
N TRP A 58 -21.69 6.43 -2.03
CA TRP A 58 -23.01 6.03 -1.54
C TRP A 58 -23.20 6.33 -0.05
N THR A 59 -22.16 6.10 0.77
CA THR A 59 -22.22 6.29 2.22
C THR A 59 -21.98 7.75 2.65
N LYS A 60 -21.51 8.61 1.73
CA LYS A 60 -21.08 10.00 1.98
C LYS A 60 -20.05 10.12 3.11
N LEU A 61 -19.28 9.07 3.36
CA LEU A 61 -18.22 9.08 4.36
C LEU A 61 -17.04 9.91 3.89
N HIS A 62 -16.56 10.81 4.76
CA HIS A 62 -15.37 11.58 4.48
C HIS A 62 -14.12 10.67 4.51
N PRO A 63 -13.16 10.81 3.57
CA PRO A 63 -11.96 9.96 3.52
C PRO A 63 -11.17 9.94 4.84
N THR A 64 -11.12 11.09 5.54
CA THR A 64 -10.47 11.20 6.86
C THR A 64 -11.08 10.27 7.90
N VAL A 65 -12.40 10.05 7.88
CA VAL A 65 -13.08 9.16 8.83
C VAL A 65 -12.68 7.71 8.55
N VAL A 66 -12.62 7.31 7.28
CA VAL A 66 -12.15 5.98 6.86
C VAL A 66 -10.70 5.75 7.28
N ALA A 67 -9.82 6.75 7.08
CA ALA A 67 -8.43 6.68 7.52
C ALA A 67 -8.30 6.54 9.04
N MET A 68 -9.07 7.31 9.82
CA MET A 68 -9.09 7.19 11.28
C MET A 68 -9.58 5.82 11.75
N MET A 69 -10.62 5.28 11.13
CA MET A 69 -11.10 3.92 11.44
C MET A 69 -10.04 2.86 11.13
N GLY A 70 -9.31 2.99 10.01
CA GLY A 70 -8.22 2.10 9.67
C GLY A 70 -7.09 2.11 10.70
N VAL A 71 -6.68 3.30 11.16
CA VAL A 71 -5.65 3.44 12.21
C VAL A 71 -6.13 2.81 13.51
N LEU A 72 -7.37 3.09 13.93
CA LEU A 72 -7.93 2.48 15.14
C LEU A 72 -8.00 0.94 15.04
N ALA A 73 -8.39 0.41 13.88
CA ALA A 73 -8.41 -1.02 13.65
C ALA A 73 -7.00 -1.63 13.79
N CYS A 74 -5.97 -1.00 13.22
CA CYS A 74 -4.58 -1.46 13.35
C CYS A 74 -4.06 -1.47 14.80
N VAL A 75 -4.48 -0.50 15.62
CA VAL A 75 -4.12 -0.44 17.04
C VAL A 75 -4.84 -1.52 17.83
N VAL A 76 -6.15 -1.71 17.59
CA VAL A 76 -6.95 -2.75 18.27
C VAL A 76 -6.49 -4.16 17.92
N THR A 77 -6.08 -4.41 16.67
CA THR A 77 -5.54 -5.71 16.25
C THR A 77 -4.13 -5.97 16.80
N GLY A 78 -3.50 -5.00 17.46
CA GLY A 78 -2.14 -5.11 17.98
C GLY A 78 -1.07 -5.21 16.88
N SER A 79 -1.45 -4.95 15.62
CA SER A 79 -0.52 -4.95 14.48
C SER A 79 0.34 -3.69 14.47
N LEU A 80 -0.11 -2.64 15.15
CA LEU A 80 0.67 -1.44 15.41
C LEU A 80 0.89 -1.32 16.93
N THR A 81 2.12 -1.60 17.38
CA THR A 81 2.56 -1.28 18.74
C THR A 81 2.99 0.19 18.73
N TRP A 82 2.25 1.03 19.44
CA TRP A 82 2.55 2.45 19.64
C TRP A 82 3.59 2.65 20.74
#